data_AF-A0A7W8FKI6-F1
#
_entry.id   AF-A0A7W8FKI6-F1
#
_cell.length_a   1.000
_cell.length_b   1.000
_cell.length_c   1.000
_cell.angle_alpha   90.00
_cell.angle_beta   90.00
_cell.angle_gamma   90.00
#
_symmetry.space_group_name_H-M   'P 1'
#
loop_
_entity.id
_entity.type
_entity.pdbx_description
1 polymer ?
#
loop_
_entity_poly.entity_id
_entity_poly.type
_entity_poly.pdbx_seq_one_letter_code
_entity_poly.pdbx_strand_id
1 'polypeptide(L)' 'MNSWGPAEYRQSDAPSFTRDVDVLPEGFRLENWGASCGIRQRGTVTCTTYGQHGFTISALYGELW' A
#
# COMPACT_ATOMS: atom_id res chain seq x y z
N MET A 1 20.45 1.71 -3.05
CA MET A 1 19.78 1.12 -4.22
C MET A 1 18.49 1.89 -4.39
N ASN A 2 18.39 2.70 -5.43
CA ASN A 2 17.33 3.69 -5.55
C ASN A 2 16.34 3.11 -6.57
N SER A 3 15.16 2.71 -6.10
CA SER A 3 14.11 2.06 -6.92
C SER A 3 13.34 3.13 -7.68
N TRP A 4 13.66 3.35 -8.95
CA TRP A 4 12.97 4.29 -9.85
C TRP A 4 11.89 3.59 -10.71
N GLY A 5 11.40 2.43 -10.28
CA GLY A 5 10.31 1.71 -10.94
C GLY A 5 8.96 1.98 -10.27
N PRO A 6 7.83 1.78 -10.98
CA PRO A 6 6.50 1.87 -10.39
C PRO A 6 6.36 0.91 -9.20
N ALA A 7 5.49 1.25 -8.24
CA ALA A 7 5.23 0.38 -7.11
C ALA A 7 4.57 -0.92 -7.58
N GLU A 8 5.11 -2.06 -7.16
CA GLU A 8 4.57 -3.38 -7.50
C GLU A 8 4.07 -4.10 -6.24
N TYR A 9 2.94 -4.77 -6.36
CA TYR A 9 2.48 -5.67 -5.31
C TYR A 9 3.33 -6.94 -5.29
N ARG A 10 3.92 -7.24 -4.14
CA ARG A 10 4.64 -8.50 -3.91
C ARG A 10 4.00 -9.25 -2.75
N GLN A 11 3.35 -10.37 -3.05
CA GLN A 11 2.88 -11.29 -2.02
C GLN A 11 4.07 -11.82 -1.22
N SER A 12 3.93 -11.87 0.10
CA SER A 12 4.93 -12.41 1.02
C SER A 12 4.22 -13.27 2.04
N ASP A 13 4.57 -14.56 2.09
CA ASP A 13 4.09 -15.47 3.13
C ASP A 13 4.82 -15.28 4.46
N ALA A 14 5.95 -14.56 4.45
CA ALA A 14 6.66 -14.16 5.64
C ALA A 14 6.07 -12.83 6.16
N PRO A 15 5.48 -12.79 7.37
CA PRO A 15 5.10 -11.52 8.00
C PRO A 15 6.36 -10.73 8.32
N SER A 16 6.60 -9.65 7.57
CA SER A 16 7.80 -8.80 7.74
C SER A 16 7.60 -7.65 8.72
N PHE A 17 6.40 -7.49 9.27
CA PHE A 17 6.15 -6.49 10.31
C PHE A 17 6.79 -6.98 11.62
N THR A 18 7.89 -6.35 12.01
CA THR A 18 8.65 -6.70 13.23
C THR A 18 8.05 -6.11 14.51
N ARG A 19 6.84 -5.57 14.44
CA ARG A 19 6.05 -5.08 15.58
C ARG A 19 4.58 -5.42 15.35
N ASP A 20 3.81 -5.60 16.42
CA ASP A 20 2.34 -5.56 16.34
C ASP A 20 1.95 -4.17 15.85
N VAL A 21 1.63 -4.08 14.56
CA VAL A 21 0.99 -2.90 13.98
C VAL A 21 -0.49 -3.17 14.02
N ASP A 22 -1.25 -2.24 14.60
CA ASP A 22 -2.70 -2.31 14.54
C ASP A 22 -3.13 -2.43 13.07
N VAL A 23 -4.06 -3.36 12.81
CA VAL A 23 -4.71 -3.46 11.49
C VAL A 23 -5.32 -2.10 11.21
N LEU A 24 -4.85 -1.46 10.14
CA LEU A 24 -5.30 -0.13 9.75
C LEU A 24 -6.79 -0.21 9.41
N PRO A 25 -7.72 0.32 10.23
CA PRO A 25 -9.14 0.21 9.92
C PRO A 25 -9.48 1.03 8.67
N GLU A 26 -10.62 0.75 8.06
CA GLU A 26 -11.12 1.60 6.98
C GLU A 26 -11.17 3.07 7.40
N GLY A 27 -10.69 3.96 6.54
CA GLY A 27 -10.61 5.40 6.82
C GLY A 27 -9.31 5.86 7.48
N PHE A 28 -8.43 4.95 7.89
CA PHE A 28 -7.10 5.28 8.41
C PHE A 28 -6.02 5.17 7.33
N ARG A 29 -4.93 5.93 7.51
CA ARG A 29 -3.80 6.04 6.57
C ARG A 29 -2.47 5.86 7.29
N LEU A 30 -1.59 5.06 6.71
CA LEU A 30 -0.20 4.90 7.11
C LEU A 30 0.70 5.71 6.19
N GLU A 31 1.56 6.55 6.77
CA GLU A 31 2.57 7.33 6.05
C GLU A 31 3.97 6.84 6.43
N ASN A 32 4.80 6.50 5.45
CA ASN A 32 6.13 5.97 5.67
C ASN A 32 7.05 6.41 4.53
N TRP A 33 8.05 7.26 4.85
CA TRP A 33 9.17 7.60 3.95
C TRP A 33 8.74 7.97 2.51
N GLY A 34 7.63 8.71 2.38
CA GLY A 34 7.10 9.14 1.08
C GLY A 34 6.01 8.27 0.48
N ALA A 35 5.73 7.12 1.07
CA ALA A 35 4.59 6.29 0.77
C ALA A 35 3.42 6.61 1.71
N SER A 36 2.21 6.50 1.20
CA SER A 36 0.98 6.79 1.91
C SER A 36 -0.08 5.78 1.48
N CYS A 37 -0.41 4.87 2.39
CA CYS A 37 -1.33 3.77 2.13
C CYS A 37 -2.53 3.85 3.05
N GLY A 38 -3.73 3.58 2.53
CA GLY A 38 -4.94 3.53 3.33
C GLY A 38 -5.92 2.49 2.81
N ILE A 39 -6.78 2.01 3.71
CA ILE A 39 -7.88 1.11 3.37
C ILE A 39 -9.15 1.95 3.25
N ARG A 40 -9.82 1.82 2.11
CA ARG A 40 -11.14 2.40 1.81
C ARG A 40 -12.23 1.34 1.89
N GLN A 41 -13.47 1.78 1.77
CA GLN A 41 -14.67 0.93 1.81
C GLN A 41 -14.49 -0.36 1.00
N ARG A 42 -14.94 -1.47 1.61
CA ARG A 42 -14.85 -2.84 1.07
C ARG A 42 -13.41 -3.35 0.97
N GLY A 43 -12.52 -2.91 1.87
CA GLY A 43 -11.14 -3.38 1.93
C GLY A 43 -10.26 -2.95 0.75
N THR A 44 -10.65 -1.91 0.01
CA THR A 44 -9.84 -1.40 -1.12
C THR A 44 -8.58 -0.73 -0.60
N VAL A 45 -7.40 -1.20 -0.99
CA VAL A 45 -6.12 -0.64 -0.58
C VAL A 45 -5.65 0.34 -1.65
N THR A 46 -5.42 1.59 -1.26
CA THR A 46 -4.77 2.59 -2.13
C THR A 46 -3.47 3.01 -1.50
N CYS A 47 -2.39 2.95 -2.27
CA CYS A 47 -1.08 3.45 -1.91
C CYS A 47 -0.62 4.51 -2.90
N THR A 48 -0.14 5.63 -2.40
CA THR A 48 0.56 6.66 -3.17
C THR A 48 2.01 6.73 -2.72
N THR A 49 2.91 7.08 -3.61
CA THR A 49 4.34 7.23 -3.38
C THR A 49 4.82 8.55 -3.98
N TYR A 50 6.10 8.88 -3.82
CA TYR A 50 6.68 10.06 -4.46
C TYR A 50 6.52 10.03 -5.98
N GLY A 51 6.40 11.22 -6.58
CA GLY A 51 6.36 11.36 -8.04
C GLY A 51 5.00 11.07 -8.69
N GLN A 52 3.90 11.09 -7.92
CA GLN A 52 2.56 10.75 -8.42
C GLN A 52 2.49 9.31 -8.95
N HIS A 53 3.19 8.40 -8.28
CA HIS A 53 3.07 6.97 -8.54
C HIS A 53 2.29 6.28 -7.43
N GLY A 54 1.58 5.21 -7.76
CA GLY A 54 0.78 4.48 -6.80
C GLY A 54 0.10 3.25 -7.36
N PHE A 55 -0.73 2.65 -6.52
CA PHE A 55 -1.59 1.56 -6.92
C PHE A 55 -2.89 1.57 -6.13
N THR A 56 -3.92 0.98 -6.72
CA THR A 56 -5.13 0.56 -6.02
C THR A 56 -5.37 -0.91 -6.25
N ILE A 57 -5.64 -1.66 -5.17
CA ILE A 57 -6.01 -3.07 -5.23
C ILE A 57 -7.31 -3.27 -4.45
N SER A 58 -8.22 -4.02 -5.06
CA SER A 58 -9.47 -4.47 -4.44
C SER A 58 -9.66 -5.97 -4.68
N ALA A 59 -10.77 -6.52 -4.21
CA ALA A 59 -11.16 -7.89 -4.53
C ALA A 59 -11.48 -8.11 -6.03
N LEU A 60 -11.68 -7.04 -6.81
CA LEU A 60 -12.18 -7.10 -8.18
C LEU A 60 -11.14 -6.70 -9.23
N TYR A 61 -10.20 -5.83 -8.87
CA TYR A 61 -9.22 -5.29 -9.81
C TYR A 61 -7.97 -4.76 -9.10
N GLY A 62 -6.91 -4.61 -9.88
CA GLY A 62 -5.70 -3.88 -9.52
C GLY A 62 -5.33 -2.90 -10.62
N GLU A 63 -4.93 -1.70 -10.23
CA GLU A 63 -4.48 -0.63 -11.13
C GLU A 63 -3.18 -0.01 -10.61
N LEU A 64 -2.23 0.22 -11.52
CA LEU A 64 -0.93 0.84 -11.26
C LEU A 64 -0.85 2.15 -12.06
N TRP A 65 -0.30 3.20 -11.47
CA TRP A 65 -0.10 4.51 -12.12
C TRP A 65 1.15 5.21 -11.59
#